data_AF-A0A820M703-F1
#
_entry.id   AF-A0A820M703-F1
#
_cell.length_a   1.000
_cell.length_b   1.000
_cell.length_c   1.000
_cell.angle_alpha   90.00
_cell.angle_beta   90.00
_cell.angle_gamma   90.00
#
_symmetry.space_group_name_H-M   'P 1'
#
loop_
_entity.id
_entity.type
_entity.pdbx_description
1 polymer ?
#
loop_
_entity_poly.entity_id
_entity_poly.type
_entity_poly.pdbx_seq_one_letter_code
_entity_poly.pdbx_strand_id
1 'polypeptide(L)'
;IPSHVFIYYFYQRDALWKTEILFKKLFHNQNQTIFYTDEIISILMVFLQFPTDYYLAVVRDIQNYSIYTQTSITSNQRCLYINELFNLSILTLPRIERIKYYHLPCQYQKNLRCFYDKIFMCLCAQDNHSNCFEFNRNTTFQCLQN
;
A
#
# COMPACT_ATOMS: atom_id res chain seq x y z
N ILE A 1 3.97 -20.85 -0.44
CA ILE A 1 3.88 -19.94 -1.62
C ILE A 1 2.42 -19.48 -1.71
N PRO A 2 2.15 -18.16 -1.82
CA PRO A 2 0.76 -17.67 -1.90
C PRO A 2 0.07 -18.22 -3.15
N SER A 3 -1.18 -18.66 -3.02
CA SER A 3 -2.00 -19.17 -4.14
C SER A 3 -2.71 -18.09 -4.93
N HIS A 4 -2.74 -16.87 -4.38
CA HIS A 4 -3.39 -15.71 -4.95
C HIS A 4 -2.78 -14.42 -4.37
N VAL A 5 -3.10 -13.31 -5.00
CA VAL A 5 -2.73 -11.95 -4.59
C VAL A 5 -3.90 -11.01 -4.86
N PHE A 6 -4.15 -10.09 -3.94
CA PHE A 6 -4.97 -8.91 -4.21
C PHE A 6 -4.06 -7.72 -4.45
N ILE A 7 -4.42 -6.89 -5.41
CA ILE A 7 -3.57 -5.80 -5.90
C ILE A 7 -4.40 -4.55 -5.83
N TYR A 8 -3.99 -3.65 -4.97
CA TYR A 8 -4.67 -2.39 -4.74
C TYR A 8 -3.92 -1.29 -5.51
N TYR A 9 -4.59 -0.72 -6.49
CA TYR A 9 -4.16 0.44 -7.23
C TYR A 9 -4.79 1.67 -6.60
N PHE A 10 -3.97 2.52 -6.00
CA PHE A 10 -4.38 3.87 -5.62
C PHE A 10 -3.77 4.84 -6.59
N TYR A 11 -4.62 5.58 -7.28
CA TYR A 11 -4.11 6.47 -8.30
C TYR A 11 -4.90 7.77 -8.39
N GLN A 12 -4.23 8.81 -8.88
CA GLN A 12 -4.84 10.09 -9.15
C GLN A 12 -5.05 10.26 -10.65
N ARG A 13 -6.31 10.51 -11.05
CA ARG A 13 -6.72 10.84 -12.42
C ARG A 13 -7.63 12.05 -12.36
N ASP A 14 -7.33 13.08 -13.16
CA ASP A 14 -8.10 14.33 -13.22
C ASP A 14 -8.30 14.97 -11.84
N ALA A 15 -7.22 15.01 -11.05
CA ALA A 15 -7.19 15.46 -9.65
C ALA A 15 -8.01 14.62 -8.64
N LEU A 16 -8.71 13.57 -9.07
CA LEU A 16 -9.48 12.68 -8.21
C LEU A 16 -8.69 11.42 -7.85
N TRP A 17 -8.72 11.06 -6.57
CA TRP A 17 -8.19 9.79 -6.08
C TRP A 17 -9.16 8.66 -6.37
N LYS A 18 -8.65 7.59 -6.98
CA LYS A 18 -9.39 6.37 -7.31
C LYS A 18 -8.68 5.17 -6.71
N THR A 19 -9.48 4.16 -6.36
CA THR A 19 -8.99 2.86 -5.89
C THR A 19 -9.56 1.78 -6.79
N GLU A 20 -8.69 0.93 -7.31
CA GLU A 20 -9.06 -0.27 -8.05
C GLU A 20 -8.39 -1.48 -7.45
N ILE A 21 -9.08 -2.61 -7.43
CA ILE A 21 -8.56 -3.83 -6.82
C ILE A 21 -8.67 -4.96 -7.80
N LEU A 22 -7.53 -5.62 -8.04
CA LEU A 22 -7.44 -6.77 -8.91
C LEU A 22 -7.09 -8.01 -8.10
N PHE A 23 -7.91 -9.04 -8.25
CA PHE A 23 -7.59 -10.37 -7.75
C PHE A 23 -6.86 -11.15 -8.83
N LYS A 24 -5.75 -11.79 -8.47
CA LYS A 24 -5.03 -12.69 -9.38
C LYS A 24 -4.67 -13.99 -8.68
N LYS A 25 -5.02 -15.10 -9.32
CA LYS A 25 -4.56 -16.44 -8.93
C LYS A 25 -3.10 -16.60 -9.36
N LEU A 26 -2.28 -17.14 -8.46
CA LEU A 26 -0.88 -17.45 -8.73
C LEU A 26 -0.75 -18.94 -9.02
N PHE A 27 -0.22 -19.28 -10.18
CA PHE A 27 0.03 -20.67 -10.56
C PHE A 27 1.36 -21.15 -9.97
N HIS A 28 1.46 -22.45 -9.70
CA HIS A 28 2.72 -23.06 -9.25
C HIS A 28 3.81 -22.81 -10.31
N ASN A 29 5.00 -22.40 -9.87
CA ASN A 29 6.15 -21.96 -10.71
C ASN A 29 6.06 -20.56 -11.36
N GLN A 30 5.03 -19.76 -11.07
CA GLN A 30 5.00 -18.35 -11.47
C GLN A 30 5.63 -17.46 -10.40
N ASN A 31 6.84 -16.97 -10.65
CA ASN A 31 7.55 -16.05 -9.77
C ASN A 31 7.33 -14.57 -10.14
N GLN A 32 6.66 -14.33 -11.26
CA GLN A 32 6.41 -13.00 -11.79
C GLN A 32 4.97 -12.89 -12.25
N THR A 33 4.46 -11.66 -12.18
CA THR A 33 3.14 -11.35 -12.68
C THR A 33 3.15 -9.95 -13.30
N ILE A 34 2.57 -9.85 -14.49
CA ILE A 34 2.46 -8.61 -15.24
C ILE A 34 1.05 -8.05 -15.06
N PHE A 35 0.97 -6.73 -14.94
CA PHE A 35 -0.27 -5.97 -14.91
C PHE A 35 -0.10 -4.72 -15.77
N TYR A 36 -1.21 -4.27 -16.33
CA TYR A 36 -1.28 -3.10 -17.20
C TYR A 36 -2.07 -2.02 -16.46
N THR A 37 -1.61 -0.78 -16.57
CA THR A 37 -2.27 0.41 -16.02
C THR A 37 -2.42 1.44 -17.13
N ASP A 38 -3.51 2.23 -17.11
CA ASP A 38 -3.73 3.28 -18.10
C ASP A 38 -2.64 4.36 -18.11
N GLU A 39 -2.44 4.99 -19.29
CA GLU A 39 -1.38 5.98 -19.51
C GLU A 39 -1.61 7.33 -18.82
N ILE A 40 -2.86 7.69 -18.47
CA ILE A 40 -3.19 8.98 -17.85
C ILE A 40 -3.37 8.82 -16.34
N ILE A 41 -2.25 8.58 -15.65
CA ILE A 41 -2.19 8.50 -14.18
C ILE A 41 -1.10 9.44 -13.68
N SER A 42 -1.48 10.43 -12.86
CA SER A 42 -0.54 11.42 -12.32
C SER A 42 0.25 10.89 -11.12
N ILE A 43 -0.39 10.07 -10.29
CA ILE A 43 0.23 9.40 -9.15
C ILE A 43 -0.31 7.97 -9.11
N LEU A 44 0.56 6.99 -8.92
CA LEU A 44 0.22 5.58 -8.82
C LEU A 44 0.93 4.95 -7.64
N MET A 45 0.16 4.33 -6.76
CA MET A 45 0.65 3.49 -5.67
C MET A 45 0.04 2.10 -5.83
N VAL A 46 0.87 1.08 -5.77
CA VAL A 46 0.44 -0.32 -5.89
C VAL A 46 0.81 -1.08 -4.63
N PHE A 47 -0.19 -1.64 -3.96
CA PHE A 47 -0.02 -2.51 -2.80
C PHE A 47 -0.45 -3.93 -3.14
N LEU A 48 0.31 -4.90 -2.69
CA LEU A 48 -0.01 -6.32 -2.84
C LEU A 48 -0.39 -6.88 -1.48
N GLN A 49 -1.50 -7.61 -1.44
CA GLN A 49 -1.89 -8.35 -0.26
C GLN A 49 -1.64 -9.84 -0.47
N PHE A 50 -0.86 -10.40 0.46
CA PHE A 50 -0.60 -11.82 0.56
C PHE A 50 -0.96 -12.31 1.95
N PRO A 51 -1.83 -13.32 2.02
CA PRO A 51 -3.14 -13.31 2.68
C PRO A 51 -3.43 -12.22 3.73
N THR A 52 -2.53 -11.94 4.67
CA THR A 52 -2.74 -10.95 5.74
C THR A 52 -1.79 -9.76 5.70
N ASP A 53 -0.67 -9.88 4.99
CA ASP A 53 0.37 -8.86 4.91
C ASP A 53 0.20 -8.02 3.64
N TYR A 54 0.57 -6.75 3.76
CA TYR A 54 0.60 -5.80 2.65
C TYR A 54 2.05 -5.50 2.27
N TYR A 55 2.29 -5.33 0.98
CA TYR A 55 3.60 -5.01 0.43
C TYR A 55 3.49 -3.83 -0.53
N LEU A 56 4.38 -2.86 -0.39
CA LEU A 56 4.47 -1.76 -1.33
C LEU A 56 5.27 -2.18 -2.57
N ALA A 57 4.57 -2.34 -3.69
CA ALA A 57 5.18 -2.77 -4.95
C ALA A 57 5.72 -1.60 -5.76
N VAL A 58 4.92 -0.54 -5.87
CA VAL A 58 5.20 0.60 -6.76
C VAL A 58 4.73 1.89 -6.10
N VAL A 59 5.56 2.93 -6.19
CA VAL A 59 5.17 4.33 -6.04
C VAL A 59 5.70 5.05 -7.27
N ARG A 60 4.81 5.69 -8.03
CA ARG A 60 5.15 6.47 -9.22
C ARG A 60 4.40 7.80 -9.20
N ASP A 61 5.04 8.83 -9.69
CA ASP A 61 4.47 10.15 -9.95
C ASP A 61 4.84 10.61 -11.37
N ILE A 62 4.36 11.79 -11.78
CA ILE A 62 4.68 12.39 -13.08
C ILE A 62 6.19 12.55 -13.28
N GLN A 63 6.95 12.82 -12.22
CA GLN A 63 8.39 13.06 -12.29
C GLN A 63 9.19 11.77 -12.55
N ASN A 64 8.67 10.62 -12.09
CA ASN A 64 9.28 9.30 -12.23
C ASN A 64 8.49 8.41 -13.19
N TYR A 65 7.86 8.99 -14.21
CA TYR A 65 7.04 8.25 -15.17
C TYR A 65 7.91 7.30 -16.02
N SER A 66 7.59 6.02 -15.94
CA SER A 66 8.06 5.00 -16.88
C SER A 66 6.86 4.20 -17.37
N ILE A 67 6.78 4.00 -18.68
CA ILE A 67 5.75 3.19 -19.35
C ILE A 67 5.75 1.76 -18.81
N TYR A 68 6.94 1.26 -18.40
CA TYR A 68 7.12 -0.07 -17.83
C TYR A 68 7.76 0.02 -16.44
N THR A 69 7.18 -0.67 -15.45
CA THR A 69 7.78 -0.80 -14.11
C THR A 69 7.86 -2.26 -13.74
N GLN A 70 9.09 -2.74 -13.58
CA GLN A 70 9.38 -4.04 -13.03
C GLN A 70 9.78 -3.87 -11.56
N THR A 71 9.06 -4.53 -10.66
CA THR A 71 9.36 -4.52 -9.22
C THR A 71 9.47 -5.94 -8.72
N SER A 72 10.43 -6.18 -7.83
CA SER A 72 10.59 -7.46 -7.14
C SER A 72 10.15 -7.27 -5.68
N ILE A 73 9.29 -8.16 -5.21
CA ILE A 73 8.72 -8.09 -3.88
C ILE A 73 9.56 -8.96 -2.96
N THR A 74 10.17 -8.32 -1.97
CA THR A 74 10.91 -8.99 -0.90
C THR A 74 10.32 -8.60 0.44
N SER A 75 10.81 -9.19 1.53
CA SER A 75 10.39 -8.84 2.89
C SER A 75 10.57 -7.36 3.23
N ASN A 76 11.53 -6.67 2.59
CA ASN A 76 11.82 -5.26 2.83
C ASN A 76 10.72 -4.31 2.31
N GLN A 77 9.84 -4.80 1.43
CA GLN A 77 8.69 -4.05 0.93
C GLN A 77 7.45 -4.25 1.79
N ARG A 78 7.49 -5.12 2.83
CA ARG A 78 6.33 -5.36 3.70
C ARG A 78 5.97 -4.08 4.44
N CYS A 79 4.71 -3.68 4.35
CA CYS A 79 4.14 -2.65 5.18
C CYS A 79 3.88 -3.24 6.57
N LEU A 80 4.36 -2.58 7.62
CA LEU A 80 4.19 -3.05 8.99
C LEU A 80 2.79 -2.70 9.52
N TYR A 81 2.18 -3.58 10.31
CA TYR A 81 0.98 -3.21 11.02
C TYR A 81 1.34 -2.29 12.19
N ILE A 82 0.46 -1.35 12.53
CA ILE A 82 0.74 -0.30 13.51
C ILE A 82 1.12 -0.83 14.91
N ASN A 83 0.67 -2.03 15.27
CA ASN A 83 1.02 -2.67 16.53
C ASN A 83 2.48 -3.13 16.61
N GLU A 84 3.16 -3.25 15.46
CA GLU A 84 4.58 -3.58 15.36
C GLU A 84 5.46 -2.33 15.53
N LEU A 85 4.86 -1.14 15.46
CA LEU A 85 5.55 0.15 15.42
C LEU A 85 5.40 0.97 16.70
N PHE A 86 4.28 0.81 17.41
CA PHE A 86 3.99 1.60 18.59
C PHE A 86 3.79 0.76 19.84
N ASN A 87 4.15 1.35 20.97
CA ASN A 87 3.84 0.80 22.29
C ASN A 87 2.35 0.88 22.59
N LEU A 88 1.90 0.05 23.54
CA LEU A 88 0.50 -0.04 23.96
C LEU A 88 -0.09 1.33 24.32
N SER A 89 0.67 2.21 24.98
CA SER A 89 0.23 3.54 25.38
C SER A 89 -0.27 4.41 24.22
N ILE A 90 0.38 4.33 23.06
CA ILE A 90 -0.04 5.05 21.85
C ILE A 90 -1.20 4.29 21.19
N LEU A 91 -1.14 2.97 21.13
CA LEU A 91 -2.18 2.14 20.50
C LEU A 91 -3.54 2.29 21.17
N THR A 92 -3.57 2.51 22.49
CA THR A 92 -4.80 2.72 23.27
C THR A 92 -5.42 4.11 23.09
N LEU A 93 -4.70 5.07 22.49
CA LEU A 93 -5.25 6.40 22.26
C LEU A 93 -6.41 6.36 21.26
N PRO A 94 -7.37 7.30 21.40
CA PRO A 94 -8.36 7.57 20.36
C PRO A 94 -7.68 7.79 19.00
N ARG A 95 -8.34 7.36 17.91
CA ARG A 95 -7.76 7.38 16.56
C ARG A 95 -7.18 8.74 16.17
N ILE A 96 -7.91 9.82 16.43
CA ILE A 96 -7.49 11.19 16.08
C ILE A 96 -6.20 11.59 16.80
N GLU A 97 -6.05 11.17 18.06
CA GLU A 97 -4.83 11.42 18.82
C GLU A 97 -3.69 10.54 18.34
N ARG A 98 -3.98 9.28 18.04
CA ARG A 98 -2.97 8.33 17.55
C ARG A 98 -2.35 8.78 16.22
N ILE A 99 -3.15 9.34 15.30
CA ILE A 99 -2.68 9.87 14.00
C ILE A 99 -1.58 10.93 14.19
N LYS A 100 -1.61 11.71 15.27
CA LYS A 100 -0.56 12.71 15.56
C LYS A 100 0.83 12.08 15.65
N TYR A 101 0.92 10.81 15.99
CA TYR A 101 2.18 10.07 16.13
C TYR A 101 2.63 9.34 14.86
N TYR A 102 1.84 9.35 13.77
CA TYR A 102 2.09 8.51 12.58
C TYR A 102 3.35 8.92 11.81
N HIS A 103 3.88 10.12 12.07
CA HIS A 103 5.16 10.56 11.52
C HIS A 103 6.36 9.85 12.18
N LEU A 104 6.25 9.41 13.45
CA LEU A 104 7.36 8.88 14.24
C LEU A 104 7.99 7.61 13.65
N PRO A 105 7.23 6.60 13.18
CA PRO A 105 7.81 5.40 12.58
C PRO A 105 8.75 5.71 11.41
N CYS A 106 8.36 6.65 10.54
CA CYS A 106 9.18 7.07 9.40
C CYS A 106 10.46 7.79 9.83
N GLN A 107 10.46 8.45 10.99
CA GLN A 107 11.65 9.10 11.54
C GLN A 107 12.62 8.11 12.18
N TYR A 108 12.10 7.13 12.93
CA TYR A 108 12.92 6.17 13.68
C TYR A 108 13.39 4.99 12.83
N GLN A 109 12.60 4.55 11.86
CA GLN A 109 12.92 3.42 11.00
C GLN A 109 13.13 3.89 9.56
N LYS A 110 14.36 4.29 9.23
CA LYS A 110 14.70 4.84 7.89
C LYS A 110 14.42 3.89 6.72
N ASN A 111 14.36 2.58 6.98
CA ASN A 111 14.05 1.56 5.97
C ASN A 111 12.55 1.26 5.87
N LEU A 112 11.71 1.81 6.76
CA LEU A 112 10.27 1.64 6.71
C LEU A 112 9.72 2.41 5.51
N ARG A 113 9.12 1.70 4.57
CA ARG A 113 8.51 2.32 3.37
C ARG A 113 7.04 2.62 3.56
N CYS A 114 6.35 1.78 4.32
CA CYS A 114 4.92 1.88 4.53
C CYS A 114 4.50 1.17 5.81
N PHE A 115 3.35 1.57 6.33
CA PHE A 115 2.69 0.91 7.44
C PHE A 115 1.18 1.14 7.36
N TYR A 116 0.41 0.39 8.13
CA TYR A 116 -1.03 0.48 8.07
C TYR A 116 -1.69 0.25 9.43
N ASP A 117 -2.90 0.79 9.59
CA ASP A 117 -3.81 0.41 10.66
C ASP A 117 -5.12 -0.18 10.08
N LYS A 118 -6.22 -0.14 10.84
CA LYS A 118 -7.51 -0.66 10.36
C LYS A 118 -8.12 0.15 9.21
N ILE A 119 -7.74 1.41 9.07
CA ILE A 119 -8.43 2.42 8.25
C ILE A 119 -7.46 3.17 7.35
N PHE A 120 -6.18 3.29 7.71
CA PHE A 120 -5.19 4.02 6.95
C PHE A 120 -4.08 3.12 6.46
N MET A 121 -3.66 3.38 5.22
CA MET A 121 -2.38 2.96 4.68
C MET A 121 -1.50 4.20 4.60
N CYS A 122 -0.27 4.10 5.08
CA CYS A 122 0.67 5.20 5.18
C CYS A 122 1.95 4.88 4.42
N LEU A 123 2.45 5.88 3.69
CA LEU A 123 3.76 5.86 3.06
C LEU A 123 4.73 6.74 3.85
N CYS A 124 5.96 6.28 4.01
CA CYS A 124 7.04 7.11 4.51
C CYS A 124 7.70 7.84 3.33
N ALA A 125 7.62 9.16 3.34
CA ALA A 125 8.29 10.01 2.36
C ALA A 125 9.76 10.24 2.73
N GLN A 126 10.55 10.72 1.76
CA GLN A 126 12.00 10.93 1.93
C GLN A 126 12.34 11.98 2.99
N ASP A 127 11.43 12.92 3.24
CA ASP A 127 11.52 13.95 4.26
C ASP A 127 11.17 13.44 5.69
N ASN A 128 10.93 12.13 5.83
CA ASN A 128 10.51 11.45 7.07
C ASN A 128 9.10 11.82 7.54
N HIS A 129 8.29 12.40 6.66
CA HIS A 129 6.86 12.56 6.91
C HIS A 129 6.10 11.28 6.51
N SER A 130 4.99 11.03 7.19
CA SER A 130 4.05 9.97 6.84
C SER A 130 2.89 10.54 6.01
N ASN A 131 2.68 10.04 4.80
CA ASN A 131 1.54 10.36 3.98
C ASN A 131 0.51 9.22 4.08
N CYS A 132 -0.58 9.48 4.80
CA CYS A 132 -1.61 8.49 5.08
C CYS A 132 -2.88 8.76 4.30
N PHE A 133 -3.47 7.71 3.75
CA PHE A 133 -4.73 7.76 3.02
C PHE A 133 -5.65 6.65 3.49
N GLU A 134 -6.95 6.85 3.33
CA GLU A 134 -7.95 5.89 3.76
C GLU A 134 -7.86 4.61 2.91
N PHE A 135 -7.75 3.49 3.60
CA PHE A 135 -7.57 2.13 3.12
C PHE A 135 -8.44 1.24 4.00
N ASN A 136 -9.75 1.17 3.72
CA ASN A 136 -10.65 0.37 4.53
C ASN A 136 -10.45 -1.13 4.24
N ARG A 137 -9.70 -1.81 5.11
CA ARG A 137 -9.38 -3.25 5.00
C ARG A 137 -10.61 -4.16 4.94
N ASN A 138 -11.74 -3.72 5.48
CA ASN A 138 -12.98 -4.50 5.56
C ASN A 138 -13.93 -4.25 4.38
N THR A 139 -13.45 -3.67 3.29
CA THR A 139 -14.25 -3.57 2.09
C THR A 139 -14.56 -4.96 1.56
N THR A 140 -15.79 -5.42 1.78
CA THR A 140 -16.36 -6.58 1.10
C THR A 140 -16.64 -6.18 -0.33
N PHE A 141 -15.79 -6.62 -1.25
CA PHE A 141 -16.01 -6.38 -2.69
C PHE A 141 -17.09 -7.34 -3.18
N GLN A 142 -18.25 -6.79 -3.53
CA GLN A 142 -19.19 -7.48 -4.38
C GLN A 142 -18.62 -7.44 -5.79
N CYS A 143 -18.18 -8.59 -6.32
CA CYS A 143 -17.88 -8.68 -7.74
C CYS A 143 -19.17 -8.37 -8.51
N LEU A 144 -19.20 -7.24 -9.21
CA LEU A 144 -20.28 -6.95 -10.16
C LEU A 144 -20.13 -7.95 -11.32
N GLN A 145 -20.94 -9.01 -11.29
CA GLN A 145 -21.12 -9.89 -12.44
C GLN A 145 -21.97 -9.13 -13.46
N ASN A 146 -21.36 -8.64 -14.53
CA ASN A 146 -22.05 -8.29 -15.76
C ASN A 146 -21.81 -9.39 -16.78
#